data_AF-A0A7X3TB46-F1
#
_entry.id   AF-A0A7X3TB46-F1
#
_cell.length_a   1.000
_cell.length_b   1.000
_cell.length_c   1.000
_cell.angle_alpha   90.00
_cell.angle_beta   90.00
_cell.angle_gamma   90.00
#
_symmetry.space_group_name_H-M   'P 1'
#
loop_
_entity.id
_entity.type
_entity.pdbx_description
1 polymer ?
#
loop_
_entity_poly.entity_id
_entity_poly.type
_entity_poly.pdbx_seq_one_letter_code
_entity_poly.pdbx_strand_id
1 'polypeptide(L)'
;MKETFLNTFLVEYVVGQVLIFVSAVIFLQRQKSWYTHTNTCASIVTVVGVFGTFLGIYMGLQDFHPDPDKMQKGIEGLLQGLRHAFLTSLVGIGSAIALKTIALYQMRNANEDPGIKAIAKTDDILNNIKTALRCVYIPS
;
A
#
# COMPACT_ATOMS: atom_id res chain seq x y z
N MET A 1 -7.10 23.86 32.69
CA MET A 1 -7.16 22.47 33.19
C MET A 1 -8.18 21.61 32.42
N LYS A 2 -9.42 22.06 32.17
CA LYS A 2 -10.41 21.32 31.36
C LYS A 2 -10.02 21.16 29.87
N GLU A 3 -9.45 22.20 29.27
CA GLU A 3 -8.95 22.21 27.87
C GLU A 3 -7.88 21.14 27.59
N THR A 4 -6.90 21.01 28.50
CA THR A 4 -5.83 20.00 28.37
C THR A 4 -6.38 18.58 28.47
N PHE A 5 -7.41 18.38 29.31
CA PHE A 5 -8.05 17.08 29.50
C PHE A 5 -8.85 16.68 28.25
N LEU A 6 -9.64 17.59 27.67
CA LEU A 6 -10.40 17.34 26.44
C LEU A 6 -9.49 17.05 25.24
N ASN A 7 -8.36 17.76 25.12
CA ASN A 7 -7.39 17.52 24.05
C ASN A 7 -6.68 16.18 24.19
N THR A 8 -6.37 15.73 25.41
CA THR A 8 -5.85 14.38 25.67
C THR A 8 -6.86 13.30 25.27
N PHE A 9 -8.15 13.48 25.62
CA PHE A 9 -9.21 12.54 25.23
C PHE A 9 -9.44 12.50 23.71
N LEU A 10 -9.38 13.65 23.03
CA LEU A 10 -9.52 13.73 21.58
C LEU A 10 -8.32 13.09 20.86
N VAL A 11 -7.10 13.34 21.32
CA VAL A 11 -5.90 12.73 20.74
C VAL A 11 -5.89 11.22 20.95
N GLU A 12 -6.27 10.73 22.13
CA GLU A 12 -6.38 9.29 22.38
C GLU A 12 -7.47 8.62 21.53
N TYR A 13 -8.61 9.27 21.36
CA TYR A 13 -9.70 8.77 20.51
C TYR A 13 -9.28 8.70 19.02
N VAL A 14 -8.58 9.73 18.53
CA VAL A 14 -8.07 9.79 17.15
C VAL A 14 -6.99 8.72 16.93
N VAL A 15 -6.06 8.56 17.87
CA VAL A 15 -5.04 7.51 17.80
C VAL A 15 -5.68 6.12 17.84
N GLY A 16 -6.72 5.93 18.65
CA GLY A 16 -7.52 4.71 18.68
C GLY A 16 -8.19 4.40 17.34
N GLN A 17 -8.81 5.40 16.70
CA GLN A 17 -9.40 5.27 15.37
C GLN A 17 -8.36 4.90 14.31
N VAL A 18 -7.18 5.53 14.32
CA VAL A 18 -6.09 5.21 13.38
C VAL A 18 -5.59 3.79 13.59
N LEU A 19 -5.46 3.33 14.85
CA LEU A 19 -5.03 1.95 15.15
C LEU A 19 -6.08 0.91 14.75
N ILE A 20 -7.37 1.19 14.95
CA ILE A 20 -8.47 0.33 14.49
C ILE A 20 -8.50 0.28 12.96
N PHE A 21 -8.29 1.42 12.30
CA PHE A 21 -8.26 1.49 10.84
C PHE A 21 -7.07 0.73 10.25
N VAL A 22 -5.87 0.93 10.82
CA VAL A 22 -4.65 0.24 10.41
C VAL A 22 -4.75 -1.26 10.68
N SER A 23 -5.28 -1.67 11.84
CA SER A 23 -5.49 -3.08 12.16
C SER A 23 -6.56 -3.72 11.28
N ALA A 24 -7.65 -3.02 10.94
CA ALA A 24 -8.64 -3.49 9.98
C ALA A 24 -8.03 -3.66 8.58
N VAL A 25 -7.20 -2.71 8.13
CA VAL A 25 -6.47 -2.81 6.85
C VAL A 25 -5.51 -4.00 6.87
N ILE A 26 -4.74 -4.18 7.95
CA ILE A 26 -3.84 -5.34 8.11
C ILE A 26 -4.64 -6.65 8.18
N PHE A 27 -5.79 -6.65 8.86
CA PHE A 27 -6.66 -7.82 8.97
C PHE A 27 -7.27 -8.22 7.62
N LEU A 28 -7.73 -7.23 6.84
CA LEU A 28 -8.16 -7.43 5.46
C LEU A 28 -7.01 -7.92 4.57
N GLN A 29 -5.78 -7.44 4.79
CA GLN A 29 -4.58 -7.98 4.13
C GLN A 29 -4.25 -9.41 4.58
N ARG A 30 -4.60 -9.85 5.80
CA ARG A 30 -4.39 -11.24 6.22
C ARG A 30 -5.42 -12.21 5.65
N GLN A 31 -6.57 -11.73 5.15
CA GLN A 31 -7.51 -12.58 4.41
C GLN A 31 -6.95 -12.92 3.03
N LYS A 32 -6.16 -14.00 3.01
CA LYS A 32 -5.43 -14.62 1.89
C LYS A 32 -6.27 -14.98 0.65
N SER A 33 -7.60 -14.78 0.65
CA SER A 33 -8.53 -15.43 -0.30
C SER A 33 -9.15 -14.53 -1.38
N TRP A 34 -8.90 -13.21 -1.40
CA TRP A 34 -9.46 -12.30 -2.44
C TRP A 34 -8.41 -11.53 -3.26
N TYR A 35 -7.16 -11.95 -3.20
CA TYR A 35 -6.00 -11.35 -3.88
C TYR A 35 -5.99 -11.44 -5.41
N THR A 36 -7.08 -11.86 -6.05
CA THR A 36 -7.18 -11.91 -7.52
C THR A 36 -7.28 -10.51 -8.17
N HIS A 37 -7.48 -9.44 -7.37
CA HIS A 37 -7.47 -8.04 -7.85
C HIS A 37 -6.55 -7.12 -7.02
N THR A 38 -5.26 -7.45 -6.93
CA THR A 38 -4.22 -6.66 -6.23
C THR A 38 -4.14 -5.19 -6.67
N ASN A 39 -4.50 -4.86 -7.92
CA ASN A 39 -4.55 -3.47 -8.39
C ASN A 39 -5.60 -2.61 -7.66
N THR A 40 -6.78 -3.17 -7.37
CA THR A 40 -7.88 -2.43 -6.75
C THR A 40 -7.61 -2.17 -5.27
N CYS A 41 -6.97 -3.13 -4.58
CA CYS A 41 -6.65 -3.00 -3.17
C CYS A 41 -5.63 -1.87 -2.91
N ALA A 42 -4.58 -1.77 -3.73
CA ALA A 42 -3.62 -0.67 -3.66
C ALA A 42 -4.27 0.70 -3.92
N SER A 43 -5.23 0.76 -4.85
CA SER A 43 -5.99 1.99 -5.13
C SER A 43 -6.85 2.41 -3.93
N ILE A 44 -7.58 1.48 -3.31
CA ILE A 44 -8.40 1.76 -2.12
C ILE A 44 -7.54 2.26 -0.96
N VAL A 45 -6.38 1.62 -0.70
CA VAL A 45 -5.44 2.06 0.34
C VAL A 45 -4.91 3.48 0.07
N THR A 46 -4.70 3.83 -1.19
CA THR A 46 -4.29 5.20 -1.57
C THR A 46 -5.42 6.21 -1.32
N VAL A 47 -6.65 5.88 -1.71
CA VAL A 47 -7.84 6.73 -1.49
C VAL A 47 -8.09 6.95 0.01
N VAL A 48 -7.94 5.90 0.81
CA VAL A 48 -7.98 5.96 2.27
C VAL A 48 -6.89 6.90 2.83
N GLY A 49 -5.66 6.80 2.33
CA GLY A 49 -4.57 7.70 2.74
C GLY A 49 -4.90 9.16 2.44
N VAL A 50 -5.44 9.44 1.24
CA VAL A 50 -5.89 10.77 0.83
C VAL A 50 -7.03 11.28 1.71
N PHE A 51 -8.01 10.43 2.02
CA PHE A 51 -9.11 10.76 2.95
C PHE A 51 -8.60 11.14 4.35
N GLY A 52 -7.62 10.40 4.86
CA GLY A 52 -6.98 10.71 6.15
C GLY A 52 -6.27 12.06 6.18
N THR A 53 -5.65 12.48 5.06
CA THR A 53 -5.10 13.84 4.92
C THR A 53 -6.17 14.92 5.06
N PHE A 54 -7.31 14.76 4.37
CA PHE A 54 -8.42 15.71 4.46
C PHE A 54 -9.00 15.78 5.87
N LEU A 55 -9.13 14.63 6.54
CA LEU A 55 -9.62 14.56 7.91
C LEU A 55 -8.67 15.25 8.91
N GLY A 56 -7.36 15.05 8.77
CA GLY A 56 -6.35 15.68 9.64
C GLY A 56 -6.26 17.20 9.43
N ILE A 57 -6.38 17.68 8.19
CA ILE A 57 -6.48 19.11 7.89
C ILE A 57 -7.76 19.69 8.50
N TYR A 58 -8.90 19.01 8.37
CA TYR A 58 -10.18 19.42 8.95
C TYR A 58 -10.09 19.55 10.48
N MET A 59 -9.51 18.56 11.16
CA MET A 59 -9.28 18.62 12.61
C MET A 59 -8.32 19.74 13.01
N GLY A 60 -7.27 20.00 12.22
CA GLY A 60 -6.33 21.10 12.48
C GLY A 60 -6.94 22.49 12.30
N LEU A 61 -7.95 22.63 11.44
CA LEU A 61 -8.64 23.90 11.22
C LEU A 61 -9.73 24.20 12.26
N GLN A 62 -10.21 23.22 13.03
CA GLN A 62 -11.34 23.43 13.94
C GLN A 62 -11.01 24.44 15.06
N ASP A 63 -9.75 24.49 15.49
CA ASP A 63 -9.28 25.37 16.57
C ASP A 63 -8.74 26.72 16.05
N PHE A 64 -8.83 26.97 14.73
CA PHE A 64 -8.32 28.19 14.12
C PHE A 64 -9.35 29.33 14.26
N HIS A 65 -9.32 30.02 15.40
CA HIS A 65 -10.08 31.26 15.61
C HIS A 65 -9.30 32.47 15.04
N PRO A 66 -9.90 33.29 14.15
CA PRO A 66 -9.25 34.47 13.56
C PRO A 66 -9.21 35.69 14.50
N ASP A 67 -8.79 35.49 15.76
CA ASP A 67 -8.57 36.56 16.74
C ASP A 67 -7.06 36.79 16.95
N PRO A 68 -6.55 38.04 16.85
CA PRO A 68 -5.12 38.36 16.98
C PRO A 68 -4.48 37.91 18.31
N ASP A 69 -5.24 37.93 19.41
CA ASP A 69 -4.76 37.57 20.76
C ASP A 69 -4.63 36.05 20.98
N LYS A 70 -5.11 35.22 20.06
CA LYS A 70 -5.10 33.74 20.16
C LYS A 70 -4.33 33.05 19.03
N MET A 71 -3.66 33.81 18.15
CA MET A 71 -2.98 33.26 16.97
C MET A 71 -1.91 32.19 17.28
N GLN A 72 -1.22 32.28 18.42
CA GLN A 72 -0.25 31.24 18.82
C GLN A 72 -0.90 29.86 19.01
N LYS A 73 -2.10 29.80 19.60
CA LYS A 73 -2.81 28.54 19.82
C LYS A 73 -3.39 27.96 18.53
N GLY A 74 -3.86 28.82 17.62
CA GLY A 74 -4.32 28.41 16.29
C GLY A 74 -3.20 27.79 15.45
N ILE A 75 -1.98 28.35 15.52
CA ILE A 75 -0.81 27.80 14.81
C ILE A 75 -0.40 26.43 15.37
N GLU A 76 -0.42 26.25 16.69
CA GLU A 76 -0.11 24.97 17.33
C GLU A 76 -1.11 23.87 16.94
N GLY A 77 -2.41 24.16 16.96
CA GLY A 77 -3.46 23.23 16.53
C GLY A 77 -3.36 22.85 15.05
N LEU A 78 -3.06 23.84 14.20
CA LEU A 78 -2.85 23.63 12.76
C LEU A 78 -1.60 22.77 12.49
N LEU A 79 -0.50 22.99 13.22
CA LEU A 79 0.70 22.16 13.13
C LEU A 79 0.43 20.72 13.57
N GLN A 80 -0.40 20.52 14.60
CA GLN A 80 -0.77 19.19 15.08
C GLN A 80 -1.63 18.42 14.07
N GLY A 81 -2.68 19.06 13.53
CA GLY A 81 -3.53 18.47 12.50
C GLY A 81 -2.76 18.16 11.21
N LEU A 82 -1.87 19.07 10.80
CA LEU A 82 -0.98 18.86 9.65
C LEU A 82 -0.01 17.69 9.86
N ARG A 83 0.59 17.57 11.05
CA ARG A 83 1.45 16.43 11.39
C ARG A 83 0.69 15.10 11.32
N HIS A 84 -0.57 15.09 11.77
CA HIS A 84 -1.42 13.90 11.74
C HIS A 84 -1.83 13.50 10.32
N ALA A 85 -2.19 14.51 9.51
CA ALA A 85 -2.48 14.34 8.09
C ALA A 85 -1.26 13.77 7.34
N PHE A 86 -0.06 14.31 7.61
CA PHE A 86 1.18 13.88 6.96
C PHE A 86 1.55 12.42 7.29
N LEU A 87 1.41 12.02 8.56
CA LEU A 87 1.64 10.64 9.00
C LEU A 87 0.68 9.64 8.34
N THR A 88 -0.60 9.99 8.24
CA THR A 88 -1.61 9.10 7.62
C THR A 88 -1.33 8.87 6.14
N SER A 89 -0.92 9.92 5.42
CA SER A 89 -0.53 9.80 4.01
C SER A 89 0.74 8.96 3.82
N LEU A 90 1.75 9.14 4.68
CA LEU A 90 2.99 8.35 4.63
C LEU A 90 2.72 6.85 4.82
N VAL A 91 1.85 6.50 5.78
CA VAL A 91 1.46 5.11 6.03
C VAL A 91 0.62 4.54 4.87
N GLY A 92 -0.32 5.32 4.33
CA GLY A 92 -1.15 4.89 3.20
C GLY A 92 -0.35 4.62 1.93
N ILE A 93 0.53 5.56 1.56
CA ILE A 93 1.40 5.42 0.38
C ILE A 93 2.43 4.31 0.59
N GLY A 94 3.06 4.24 1.78
CA GLY A 94 4.01 3.18 2.10
C GLY A 94 3.38 1.79 2.01
N SER A 95 2.15 1.64 2.48
CA SER A 95 1.39 0.39 2.38
C SER A 95 1.04 0.05 0.93
N ALA A 96 0.63 1.02 0.13
CA ALA A 96 0.33 0.82 -1.29
C ALA A 96 1.57 0.37 -2.09
N ILE A 97 2.74 0.95 -1.80
CA ILE A 97 4.02 0.56 -2.41
C ILE A 97 4.39 -0.87 -1.99
N ALA A 98 4.32 -1.19 -0.69
CA ALA A 98 4.63 -2.53 -0.21
C ALA A 98 3.74 -3.61 -0.86
N LEU A 99 2.43 -3.34 -0.97
CA LEU A 99 1.48 -4.24 -1.65
C LEU A 99 1.84 -4.45 -3.13
N LYS A 100 2.16 -3.37 -3.86
CA LYS A 100 2.61 -3.46 -5.25
C LYS A 100 3.92 -4.26 -5.36
N THR A 101 4.88 -4.04 -4.48
CA THR A 101 6.15 -4.77 -4.48
C THR A 101 5.93 -6.27 -4.26
N ILE A 102 5.13 -6.66 -3.25
CA ILE A 102 4.81 -8.07 -3.00
C ILE A 102 4.08 -8.69 -4.20
N ALA A 103 3.10 -7.98 -4.76
CA ALA A 103 2.39 -8.44 -5.95
C ALA A 103 3.33 -8.66 -7.14
N LEU A 104 4.30 -7.74 -7.37
CA LEU A 104 5.30 -7.90 -8.42
C LEU A 104 6.23 -9.09 -8.17
N TYR A 105 6.66 -9.33 -6.93
CA TYR A 105 7.47 -10.51 -6.58
C TYR A 105 6.69 -11.82 -6.78
N GLN A 106 5.42 -11.86 -6.39
CA GLN A 106 4.59 -13.04 -6.54
C GLN A 106 4.29 -13.33 -8.03
N MET A 107 4.01 -12.28 -8.81
CA MET A 107 3.83 -12.39 -10.26
C MET A 107 5.12 -12.78 -10.97
N ARG A 108 6.30 -12.31 -10.53
CA ARG A 108 7.60 -12.74 -11.08
C ARG A 108 7.81 -14.25 -10.90
N ASN A 109 7.40 -14.81 -9.77
CA ASN A 109 7.50 -16.26 -9.54
C ASN A 109 6.43 -17.08 -10.28
N ALA A 110 5.29 -16.47 -10.64
CA ALA A 110 4.21 -17.13 -11.39
C ALA A 110 4.34 -16.97 -12.92
N ASN A 111 5.05 -15.94 -13.39
CA ASN A 111 5.38 -15.74 -14.79
C ASN A 111 6.74 -16.37 -15.09
N GLU A 112 6.80 -17.71 -15.09
CA GLU A 112 7.58 -18.35 -16.13
C GLU A 112 6.96 -17.90 -17.45
N ASP A 113 7.61 -16.93 -18.10
CA ASP A 113 7.12 -16.27 -19.32
C ASP A 113 6.59 -17.31 -20.31
N PRO A 114 5.30 -17.30 -20.69
CA PRO A 114 4.73 -18.29 -21.59
C PRO A 114 5.47 -18.31 -22.95
N GLY A 115 6.10 -17.18 -23.34
CA GLY A 115 7.00 -17.10 -24.48
C GLY A 115 8.30 -17.87 -24.29
N ILE A 116 8.97 -17.74 -23.14
CA ILE A 116 10.21 -18.48 -22.83
C ILE A 116 9.95 -19.99 -22.75
N LYS A 117 8.80 -20.39 -22.21
CA LYS A 117 8.39 -21.81 -22.12
C LYS A 117 8.09 -22.42 -23.50
N ALA A 118 7.55 -21.63 -24.43
CA ALA A 118 7.32 -22.05 -25.82
C ALA A 118 8.62 -22.16 -26.63
N ILE A 119 9.59 -21.24 -26.41
CA ILE A 119 10.91 -21.28 -27.05
C ILE A 119 11.70 -22.51 -26.55
N ALA A 120 11.74 -22.74 -25.23
CA ALA A 120 12.40 -23.92 -24.65
C ALA A 120 11.85 -25.24 -25.20
N LYS A 121 10.53 -25.36 -25.36
CA LYS A 121 9.91 -26.56 -25.93
C LYS A 121 10.24 -26.76 -27.42
N THR A 122 10.41 -25.67 -28.17
CA THR A 122 10.80 -25.73 -29.58
C THR A 122 12.25 -26.17 -29.72
N ASP A 123 13.15 -25.66 -28.87
CA ASP A 123 14.56 -26.06 -28.81
C ASP A 123 14.72 -27.54 -28.44
N ASP A 124 13.91 -28.06 -27.52
CA ASP A 124 13.89 -29.50 -27.18
C ASP A 124 13.51 -30.36 -28.39
N ILE A 125 12.50 -29.94 -29.16
CA ILE A 125 12.07 -30.66 -30.37
C ILE A 125 13.18 -30.64 -31.43
N LEU A 126 13.83 -29.48 -31.64
CA LEU A 126 14.95 -29.36 -32.58
C LEU A 126 16.14 -30.24 -32.18
N ASN A 127 16.48 -30.28 -30.88
CA ASN A 127 17.55 -31.13 -30.38
C ASN A 127 17.24 -32.62 -30.49
N ASN A 128 15.99 -33.02 -30.27
CA ASN A 128 15.55 -34.41 -30.46
C ASN A 128 15.61 -34.83 -31.93
N ILE A 129 15.14 -33.98 -32.85
CA ILE A 129 15.22 -34.25 -34.29
C ILE A 129 16.69 -34.32 -34.74
N LYS A 130 17.54 -33.41 -34.27
CA LYS A 130 18.98 -33.42 -34.57
C LYS A 130 19.67 -34.68 -34.06
N THR A 131 19.25 -35.17 -32.90
CA THR A 131 19.77 -36.41 -32.30
C THR A 131 19.30 -37.64 -33.09
N ALA A 132 18.02 -37.71 -33.46
CA ALA A 132 17.48 -38.76 -34.31
C ALA A 132 18.16 -38.79 -35.70
N LEU A 133 18.35 -37.63 -36.32
CA LEU A 133 19.09 -37.51 -37.58
C LEU A 133 20.56 -37.93 -37.43
N ARG A 134 21.21 -37.62 -36.30
CA ARG A 134 22.58 -38.10 -36.03
C ARG A 134 22.64 -39.62 -35.94
N CYS A 135 21.64 -40.27 -35.32
CA CYS A 135 21.55 -41.72 -35.25
C CYS A 135 21.23 -42.38 -36.60
N VAL A 136 20.58 -41.68 -37.53
CA VAL A 136 20.22 -42.19 -38.86
C VAL A 136 21.31 -41.91 -39.91
N TYR A 137 22.04 -40.79 -39.78
CA TYR A 137 23.04 -40.35 -40.76
C TYR A 137 24.49 -40.75 -40.43
N ILE A 138 24.77 -41.20 -39.20
CA ILE A 138 26.04 -41.83 -38.86
C ILE A 138 25.80 -43.34 -38.67
N PRO A 139 25.72 -44.12 -39.75
CA PRO A 139 26.04 -45.54 -39.64
C PRO A 139 27.56 -45.64 -39.40
N SER A 140 27.92 -46.56 -38.51
CA SER A 140 29.27 -47.09 -38.29
C SER A 140 30.10 -47.22 -39.56
#